data_AF-A0A359N2S5-F1
#
_entry.id   AF-A0A359N2S5-F1
#
_cell.length_a   1.000
_cell.length_b   1.000
_cell.length_c   1.000
_cell.angle_alpha   90.00
_cell.angle_beta   90.00
_cell.angle_gamma   90.00
#
_symmetry.space_group_name_H-M   'P 1'
#
loop_
_entity.id
_entity.type
_entity.pdbx_description
1 polymer ?
#
loop_
_entity_poly.entity_id
_entity_poly.type
_entity_poly.pdbx_seq_one_letter_code
_entity_poly.pdbx_strand_id
1 'polypeptide(L)' 'MARDEDVLDTWFSSALWPFSILDWDFENKSELFEKYYPAQMLETGGDILFFWVIRMLLM' A
#
# COMPACT_ATOMS: atom_id res chain seq x y z
N MET A 1 -16.53 24.76 0.61
CA MET A 1 -16.72 23.34 0.24
C MET A 1 -16.76 22.54 1.52
N ALA A 2 -17.80 21.76 1.75
CA ALA A 2 -17.82 20.81 2.87
C ALA A 2 -17.04 19.56 2.45
N ARG A 3 -16.15 19.07 3.31
CA ARG A 3 -15.48 17.78 3.10
C ARG A 3 -16.48 16.68 3.45
N ASP A 4 -16.43 15.57 2.72
CA ASP A 4 -17.18 14.37 3.07
C ASP A 4 -16.80 13.92 4.50
N GLU A 5 -17.80 13.50 5.27
CA GLU A 5 -17.63 12.97 6.63
C GLU A 5 -17.24 11.48 6.62
N ASP A 6 -17.41 10.81 5.47
CA ASP A 6 -17.06 9.40 5.31
C ASP A 6 -15.56 9.12 5.50
N VAL A 7 -15.26 7.89 5.88
CA VAL A 7 -13.89 7.37 6.08
C VAL A 7 -13.62 6.21 5.13
N LEU A 8 -12.35 6.05 4.76
CA LEU A 8 -11.92 4.93 3.94
C LEU A 8 -11.84 3.63 4.76
N ASP A 9 -12.12 2.51 4.11
CA ASP A 9 -11.99 1.18 4.70
C ASP A 9 -10.53 0.92 5.11
N THR A 10 -10.32 0.14 6.18
CA THR A 10 -8.99 -0.17 6.70
C THR A 10 -8.13 -0.89 5.65
N TRP A 11 -8.76 -1.73 4.82
CA TRP A 11 -8.06 -2.43 3.74
C TRP A 11 -7.59 -1.50 2.62
N PHE A 12 -8.18 -0.31 2.48
CA PHE A 12 -7.70 0.70 1.54
C PHE A 12 -6.31 1.20 1.96
N SER A 13 -6.15 1.63 3.21
CA SER A 13 -4.84 2.10 3.70
C SER A 13 -3.82 0.97 3.77
N SER A 14 -4.24 -0.25 4.14
CA SER A 14 -3.33 -1.40 4.22
C SER A 14 -2.84 -1.85 2.85
N ALA A 15 -3.63 -1.68 1.78
CA ALA A 15 -3.21 -2.01 0.42
C ALA A 15 -2.09 -1.10 -0.11
N LEU A 16 -1.95 0.12 0.44
CA LEU A 16 -0.90 1.06 0.08
C LEU A 16 0.44 0.77 0.77
N TRP A 17 0.53 -0.29 1.58
CA TRP A 17 1.73 -0.65 2.33
C TRP A 17 3.03 -0.69 1.51
N PRO A 18 3.08 -1.23 0.27
CA PRO A 18 4.32 -1.28 -0.50
C PRO A 18 4.92 0.09 -0.82
N PHE A 19 4.09 1.14 -0.80
CA PHE A 19 4.46 2.52 -1.13
C PHE A 19 4.62 3.36 0.14
N SER A 20 3.70 3.24 1.09
CA SER A 20 3.61 4.12 2.26
C SER A 20 4.80 4.01 3.22
N ILE A 21 5.42 2.83 3.30
CA ILE A 21 6.60 2.63 4.16
C ILE A 21 7.91 3.09 3.49
N LEU A 22 7.90 3.31 2.18
CA LEU A 22 9.07 3.68 1.40
C LEU A 22 9.08 5.17 1.06
N ASP A 23 8.24 5.98 1.71
CA ASP A 23 8.15 7.42 1.46
C ASP A 23 7.92 7.73 -0.03
N TRP A 24 7.04 6.96 -0.66
CA TRP A 24 6.76 7.11 -2.08
C TRP A 24 5.93 8.38 -2.34
N ASP A 25 6.41 9.19 -3.30
CA ASP A 25 5.75 10.40 -3.78
C ASP A 25 5.44 10.28 -5.28
N PHE A 26 4.35 10.91 -5.71
CA PHE A 26 3.89 10.97 -7.09
C PHE A 26 4.79 11.83 -7.98
N GLU A 27 5.44 12.85 -7.41
CA GLU A 27 6.27 13.78 -8.18
C GLU A 27 7.71 13.26 -8.37
N ASN A 28 8.29 12.65 -7.33
CA ASN A 28 9.66 12.14 -7.35
C ASN A 28 9.76 10.81 -6.60
N LYS A 29 10.48 9.83 -7.17
CA LYS A 29 10.77 8.58 -6.46
C LYS A 29 11.76 8.84 -5.34
N SER A 30 11.44 8.40 -4.13
CA SER A 30 12.37 8.46 -3.00
C SER A 30 13.53 7.48 -3.18
N GLU A 31 14.67 7.78 -2.56
CA GLU A 31 15.84 6.88 -2.53
C GLU A 31 15.49 5.51 -1.91
N LEU A 32 14.61 5.50 -0.91
CA LEU A 32 14.14 4.27 -0.27
C LEU A 32 13.32 3.42 -1.23
N PHE A 33 12.42 4.05 -2.00
CA PHE A 33 11.63 3.34 -2.99
C PHE A 33 12.51 2.73 -4.07
N GLU A 34 13.47 3.48 -4.61
CA GLU A 34 14.37 2.96 -5.65
C GLU A 34 15.25 1.80 -5.18
N LYS A 35 15.61 1.79 -3.90
CA LYS A 35 16.50 0.77 -3.33
C LYS A 35 15.78 -0.49 -2.88
N TYR A 36 14.56 -0.36 -2.35
CA TYR A 36 13.88 -1.46 -1.65
C TYR A 36 12.61 -1.96 -2.36
N TYR A 37 12.12 -1.23 -3.37
CA TYR A 37 11.03 -1.70 -4.21
C TYR A 37 11.58 -2.29 -5.53
N PRO A 38 11.12 -3.46 -5.99
CA PRO A 38 10.10 -4.32 -5.39
C PRO A 38 10.66 -5.21 -4.26
N ALA A 39 9.82 -5.50 -3.26
CA ALA A 39 10.14 -6.44 -2.20
C ALA A 39 10.31 -7.87 -2.75
N GLN A 40 11.24 -8.65 -2.18
CA GLN A 40 11.57 -9.98 -2.67
C GLN A 40 10.68 -11.10 -2.10
N MET A 41 10.13 -10.91 -0.90
CA MET A 41 9.31 -11.91 -0.20
C MET A 41 8.24 -11.22 0.63
N LEU A 42 7.03 -11.79 0.62
CA LEU A 42 5.90 -11.40 1.47
C LEU A 42 5.44 -12.63 2.26
N GLU A 43 5.66 -12.63 3.57
CA GLU A 43 5.15 -13.66 4.47
C GLU A 43 3.79 -13.23 5.03
N THR A 44 2.78 -14.08 4.91
CA THR A 44 1.42 -13.77 5.37
C THR A 44 0.59 -15.04 5.57
N GLY A 45 -0.53 -14.90 6.27
CA GLY A 45 -1.54 -15.95 6.42
C GLY A 45 -2.43 -16.08 5.18
N GLY A 46 -2.91 -17.30 4.91
CA GLY A 46 -3.81 -17.56 3.79
C GLY A 46 -5.22 -16.97 3.95
N ASP A 47 -5.59 -16.60 5.17
CA ASP A 47 -6.85 -15.97 5.55
C ASP A 47 -7.03 -14.56 4.96
N ILE A 48 -5.94 -13.81 4.76
CA ILE A 48 -5.98 -12.43 4.24
C ILE A 48 -5.48 -12.30 2.79
N LEU A 49 -5.28 -13.42 2.09
CA LEU A 49 -4.79 -13.42 0.72
C LEU A 49 -5.69 -12.57 -0.21
N PHE A 50 -7.00 -12.76 -0.15
CA PHE A 50 -7.95 -12.02 -0.99
C PHE A 50 -8.27 -10.62 -0.45
N PHE A 51 -8.32 -10.47 0.88
CA PHE A 51 -8.68 -9.20 1.50
C PHE A 51 -7.54 -8.17 1.46
N TRP A 52 -6.29 -8.61 1.41
CA TRP A 52 -5.14 -7.72 1.49
C TRP A 52 -4.12 -7.91 0.38
N VAL A 53 -3.60 -9.13 0.18
CA VAL A 53 -2.50 -9.36 -0.77
C VAL A 53 -2.90 -9.03 -2.20
N ILE A 54 -4.09 -9.48 -2.63
CA ILE A 54 -4.59 -9.13 -3.96
C ILE A 54 -4.81 -7.62 -4.09
N ARG A 55 -5.26 -6.93 -3.04
CA ARG A 55 -5.45 -5.48 -3.10
C ARG A 55 -4.12 -4.74 -3.25
N MET A 56 -3.06 -5.18 -2.57
CA MET A 56 -1.72 -4.62 -2.76
C MET A 56 -1.19 -4.79 -4.20
N LEU A 57 -1.64 -5.81 -4.94
CA LEU A 57 -1.25 -6.02 -6.34
C LEU A 57 -2.04 -5.17 -7.33
N LEU A 58 -3.26 -4.74 -6.96
CA LEU A 58 -4.18 -4.03 -7.86
C LEU A 58 -4.08 -2.50 -7.76
N MET A 59 -3.48 -1.97 -6.69
CA MET A 59 -3.23 -0.54 -6.51
C MET A 59 -1.95 -0.11 -7.24
#